data_AF-A0A3A4RMA5-F1
#
_entry.id   AF-A0A3A4RMA5-F1
#
_cell.length_a   1.000
_cell.length_b   1.000
_cell.length_c   1.000
_cell.angle_alpha   90.00
_cell.angle_beta   90.00
_cell.angle_gamma   90.00
#
_symmetry.space_group_name_H-M   'P 1'
#
loop_
_entity.id
_entity.type
_entity.pdbx_description
1 polymer ?
#
loop_
_entity_poly.entity_id
_entity_poly.type
_entity_poly.pdbx_seq_one_letter_code
_entity_poly.pdbx_strand_id
1 'polypeptide(L)'
;MISVVAIFVLAACSSAPPAPEWQLNAKGSAERAAEAWLVGDARIEAAEFARTRRELSSTGRVDLLARAELLRCATRVASLVFEACAGFDALAPDAAPAEQAYARYLMGTAQPADAALLPEAHRGLVGGNAAPDAAVAAMKDPLSQLVAAGVLLRSGRATPGVLATAVDTASSRGW
;
A
#
# COMPACT_ATOMS: atom_id res chain seq x y z
N MET A 1 -2.74 -35.09 -57.63
CA MET A 1 -1.79 -34.42 -56.71
C MET A 1 -2.54 -34.02 -55.46
N ILE A 2 -2.38 -34.78 -54.38
CA ILE A 2 -3.02 -34.55 -53.08
C ILE A 2 -2.09 -33.63 -52.28
N SER A 3 -2.48 -32.39 -52.00
CA SER A 3 -1.74 -31.50 -51.10
C SER A 3 -2.37 -31.55 -49.71
N VAL A 4 -1.66 -32.21 -48.79
CA VAL A 4 -1.92 -32.18 -47.35
C VAL A 4 -1.28 -30.90 -46.80
N VAL A 5 -2.10 -29.93 -46.38
CA VAL A 5 -1.62 -28.76 -45.64
C VAL A 5 -1.75 -29.07 -44.15
N ALA A 6 -0.59 -29.18 -43.50
CA ALA A 6 -0.44 -29.46 -42.09
C ALA A 6 -1.00 -28.31 -41.23
N ILE A 7 -1.97 -28.64 -40.38
CA ILE A 7 -2.48 -27.76 -39.33
C ILE A 7 -1.45 -27.76 -38.20
N PHE A 8 -0.69 -26.66 -38.07
CA PHE A 8 0.09 -26.38 -36.88
C PHE A 8 -0.85 -25.98 -35.74
N VAL A 9 -1.10 -26.91 -34.83
CA VAL A 9 -1.78 -26.62 -33.56
C VAL A 9 -0.79 -25.83 -32.69
N LEU A 10 -1.07 -24.55 -32.48
CA LEU A 10 -0.41 -23.77 -31.44
C LEU A 10 -0.88 -24.26 -30.07
N ALA A 11 -0.09 -25.12 -29.44
CA ALA A 11 -0.19 -25.39 -28.01
C ALA A 11 0.44 -24.23 -27.24
N ALA A 12 -0.34 -23.19 -26.96
CA ALA A 12 0.04 -22.17 -25.98
C ALA A 12 -0.24 -22.73 -24.57
N CYS A 13 0.78 -23.33 -23.96
CA CYS A 13 0.79 -23.68 -22.55
C CYS A 13 0.87 -22.42 -21.68
N SER A 14 -0.26 -21.76 -21.41
CA SER A 14 -0.34 -20.81 -20.30
C SER A 14 -0.91 -21.49 -19.06
N SER A 15 -0.20 -22.47 -18.51
CA SER A 15 -0.54 -23.08 -17.23
C SER A 15 0.45 -22.61 -16.16
N ALA A 16 0.42 -21.32 -15.85
CA ALA A 16 0.96 -20.87 -14.57
C ALA A 16 0.07 -21.48 -13.47
N PRO A 17 0.64 -22.19 -12.47
CA PRO A 17 -0.14 -22.71 -11.36
C PRO A 17 -0.92 -21.58 -10.69
N PRO A 18 -2.15 -21.82 -10.19
CA PRO A 18 -2.88 -20.81 -9.45
C PRO A 18 -2.05 -20.30 -8.27
N ALA A 19 -2.22 -19.03 -7.91
CA ALA A 19 -1.54 -18.46 -6.77
C ALA A 19 -1.82 -19.32 -5.51
N PRO A 20 -0.80 -19.58 -4.66
CA PRO A 20 -0.98 -20.31 -3.42
C PRO A 20 -2.07 -19.68 -2.55
N GLU A 21 -2.86 -20.51 -1.85
CA GLU A 21 -4.00 -20.05 -1.05
C GLU A 21 -3.62 -19.00 0.00
N TRP A 22 -2.46 -19.18 0.65
CA TRP A 22 -1.95 -18.23 1.65
C TRP A 22 -1.80 -16.80 1.10
N GLN A 23 -1.49 -16.63 -0.19
CA GLN A 23 -1.35 -15.31 -0.81
C GLN A 23 -2.71 -14.61 -0.91
N LEU A 24 -3.74 -15.35 -1.32
CA LEU A 24 -5.10 -14.85 -1.44
C LEU A 24 -5.68 -14.54 -0.05
N ASN A 25 -5.46 -15.44 0.91
CA ASN A 25 -5.90 -15.27 2.30
C ASN A 25 -5.22 -14.07 2.97
N ALA A 26 -3.90 -13.93 2.83
CA ALA A 26 -3.16 -12.81 3.40
C ALA A 26 -3.61 -11.47 2.80
N LYS A 27 -3.73 -11.40 1.47
CA LYS A 27 -4.17 -10.19 0.76
C LYS A 27 -5.59 -9.80 1.16
N GLY A 28 -6.55 -10.72 1.05
CA GLY A 28 -7.95 -10.42 1.37
C GLY A 28 -8.15 -10.04 2.84
N SER A 29 -7.40 -10.65 3.76
CA SER A 29 -7.45 -10.26 5.19
C SER A 29 -6.80 -8.90 5.42
N ALA A 30 -5.72 -8.56 4.69
CA ALA A 30 -5.09 -7.24 4.80
C ALA A 30 -6.02 -6.12 4.28
N GLU A 31 -6.71 -6.37 3.17
CA GLU A 31 -7.71 -5.44 2.61
C GLU A 31 -8.89 -5.24 3.57
N ARG A 32 -9.43 -6.31 4.16
CA ARG A 32 -10.49 -6.21 5.18
C ARG A 32 -10.02 -5.50 6.45
N ALA A 33 -8.77 -5.72 6.87
CA ALA A 33 -8.19 -5.01 8.01
C ALA A 33 -8.07 -3.50 7.73
N ALA A 34 -7.62 -3.13 6.52
CA ALA A 34 -7.52 -1.73 6.12
C ALA A 34 -8.89 -1.05 6.07
N GLU A 35 -9.88 -1.69 5.43
CA GLU A 35 -11.25 -1.19 5.38
C GLU A 35 -11.83 -1.03 6.79
N ALA A 36 -11.72 -2.07 7.64
CA ALA A 36 -12.20 -2.04 9.01
C ALA A 36 -11.58 -0.90 9.84
N TRP A 37 -10.30 -0.60 9.65
CA TRP A 37 -9.67 0.56 10.30
C TRP A 37 -10.33 1.86 9.87
N LEU A 38 -10.48 2.06 8.56
CA LEU A 38 -10.95 3.32 7.98
C LEU A 38 -12.41 3.60 8.35
N VAL A 39 -13.25 2.57 8.48
CA VAL A 39 -14.64 2.72 8.97
C VAL A 39 -14.77 2.75 10.50
N GLY A 40 -13.65 2.66 11.24
CA GLY A 40 -13.62 2.75 12.71
C GLY A 40 -13.84 1.43 13.48
N ASP A 41 -13.86 0.29 12.81
CA ASP A 41 -14.05 -1.04 13.40
C ASP A 41 -12.73 -1.69 13.84
N ALA A 42 -12.08 -1.12 14.86
CA ALA A 42 -10.78 -1.58 15.36
C ALA A 42 -10.74 -3.06 15.79
N ARG A 43 -11.87 -3.65 16.21
CA ARG A 43 -11.94 -5.08 16.57
C ARG A 43 -11.82 -5.99 15.34
N ILE A 44 -12.47 -5.62 14.24
CA ILE A 44 -12.40 -6.37 12.98
C ILE A 44 -11.00 -6.17 12.39
N GLU A 45 -10.46 -4.95 12.42
CA GLU A 45 -9.09 -4.68 11.99
C GLU A 45 -8.09 -5.59 12.69
N ALA A 46 -8.15 -5.69 14.01
CA ALA A 46 -7.22 -6.50 14.79
C ALA A 46 -7.34 -7.99 14.44
N ALA A 47 -8.56 -8.50 14.27
CA ALA A 47 -8.80 -9.90 13.92
C ALA A 47 -8.29 -10.25 12.52
N GLU A 48 -8.59 -9.41 11.53
CA GLU A 48 -8.19 -9.59 10.14
C GLU A 48 -6.68 -9.40 9.97
N PHE A 49 -6.09 -8.41 10.64
CA PHE A 49 -4.64 -8.21 10.59
C PHE A 49 -3.88 -9.35 11.28
N ALA A 50 -4.40 -9.90 12.38
CA ALA A 50 -3.85 -11.11 12.99
C ALA A 50 -3.91 -12.30 12.02
N ARG A 51 -4.94 -12.39 11.17
CA ARG A 51 -5.04 -13.40 10.12
C ARG A 51 -3.98 -13.17 9.04
N THR A 52 -3.82 -11.95 8.55
CA THR A 52 -2.74 -11.58 7.61
C THR A 52 -1.37 -12.01 8.15
N ARG A 53 -1.06 -11.68 9.42
CA ARG A 53 0.21 -12.05 10.04
C ARG A 53 0.42 -13.56 10.11
N ARG A 54 -0.62 -14.33 10.49
CA ARG A 54 -0.54 -15.80 10.54
C ARG A 54 -0.22 -16.40 9.18
N GLU A 55 -0.96 -16.01 8.14
CA GLU A 55 -0.74 -16.49 6.76
C GLU A 55 0.70 -16.19 6.30
N LEU A 56 1.17 -14.95 6.47
CA LEU A 56 2.51 -14.55 6.04
C LEU A 56 3.61 -15.24 6.85
N SER A 57 3.45 -15.33 8.18
CA SER A 57 4.45 -15.95 9.06
C SER A 57 4.65 -17.44 8.76
N SER A 58 3.62 -18.13 8.28
CA SER A 58 3.69 -19.56 7.89
C SER A 58 4.68 -19.83 6.75
N THR A 59 5.06 -18.80 5.99
CA THR A 59 5.92 -18.90 4.80
C THR A 59 7.38 -18.51 5.06
N GLY A 60 7.69 -17.94 6.23
CA GLY A 60 8.99 -17.35 6.53
C GLY A 60 9.32 -16.08 5.73
N ARG A 61 8.37 -15.50 4.98
CA ARG A 61 8.56 -14.31 4.15
C ARG A 61 8.49 -13.02 4.97
N VAL A 62 9.59 -12.68 5.63
CA VAL A 62 9.73 -11.45 6.44
C VAL A 62 9.49 -10.20 5.61
N ASP A 63 9.88 -10.20 4.33
CA ASP A 63 9.64 -9.11 3.39
C ASP A 63 8.15 -8.80 3.20
N LEU A 64 7.31 -9.83 3.09
CA LEU A 64 5.87 -9.66 2.95
C LEU A 64 5.22 -9.23 4.26
N LEU A 65 5.71 -9.73 5.39
CA LEU A 65 5.25 -9.29 6.71
C LEU A 65 5.57 -7.80 6.94
N ALA A 66 6.76 -7.34 6.57
CA ALA A 66 7.14 -5.93 6.65
C ALA A 66 6.21 -5.05 5.81
N ARG A 67 5.86 -5.47 4.59
CA ARG A 67 4.89 -4.76 3.74
C ARG A 67 3.49 -4.72 4.35
N ALA A 68 3.05 -5.80 5.00
CA ALA A 68 1.76 -5.82 5.68
C ALA A 68 1.72 -4.85 6.88
N GLU A 69 2.79 -4.79 7.68
CA GLU A 69 2.91 -3.83 8.79
C GLU A 69 3.00 -2.38 8.28
N LEU A 70 3.66 -2.15 7.14
CA LEU A 70 3.66 -0.84 6.47
C LEU A 70 2.29 -0.44 5.94
N LEU A 71 1.53 -1.37 5.35
CA LEU A 71 0.14 -1.12 4.94
C LEU A 71 -0.71 -0.73 6.15
N ARG A 72 -0.57 -1.45 7.27
CA ARG A 72 -1.26 -1.12 8.51
C ARG A 72 -0.88 0.26 9.03
N CYS A 73 0.41 0.63 8.97
CA CYS A 73 0.84 1.98 9.33
C CYS A 73 0.28 3.04 8.37
N ALA A 74 0.19 2.73 7.07
CA ALA A 74 -0.38 3.63 6.08
C ALA A 74 -1.85 3.95 6.36
N THR A 75 -2.66 2.98 6.81
CA THR A 75 -4.06 3.24 7.18
C THR A 75 -4.17 4.16 8.40
N ARG A 76 -3.25 4.09 9.36
CA ARG A 76 -3.17 5.06 10.47
C ARG A 76 -2.84 6.46 9.98
N VAL A 77 -1.85 6.59 9.11
CA VAL A 77 -1.51 7.88 8.48
C VAL A 77 -2.68 8.44 7.67
N ALA A 78 -3.42 7.60 6.94
CA ALA A 78 -4.62 7.99 6.20
C ALA A 78 -5.73 8.53 7.12
N SER A 79 -5.89 7.93 8.32
CA SER A 79 -6.79 8.41 9.37
C SER A 79 -6.18 9.50 10.27
N LEU A 80 -5.03 10.08 9.89
CA LEU A 80 -4.30 11.12 10.62
C LEU A 80 -3.82 10.71 12.02
N VAL A 81 -3.67 9.41 12.27
CA VAL A 81 -3.08 8.85 13.48
C VAL A 81 -1.55 8.74 13.28
N PHE A 82 -0.81 9.65 13.89
CA PHE A 82 0.65 9.77 13.74
C PHE A 82 1.41 9.10 14.89
N GLU A 83 1.36 7.78 14.93
CA GLU A 83 2.15 6.95 15.83
C GLU A 83 3.42 6.41 15.17
N ALA A 84 4.27 5.75 15.95
CA ALA A 84 5.37 4.97 15.40
C ALA A 84 4.80 3.72 14.68
N CYS A 85 5.40 3.32 13.56
CA CYS A 85 5.04 2.09 12.86
C CYS A 85 5.61 0.87 13.59
N ALA A 86 5.29 0.68 14.88
CA ALA A 86 6.00 -0.26 15.76
C ALA A 86 6.08 -1.71 15.23
N GLY A 87 5.05 -2.16 14.51
CA GLY A 87 5.06 -3.47 13.84
C GLY A 87 6.13 -3.59 12.75
N PHE A 88 6.35 -2.53 11.97
CA PHE A 88 7.42 -2.46 10.98
C PHE A 88 8.78 -2.21 11.64
N ASP A 89 8.85 -1.39 12.69
CA ASP A 89 10.12 -1.05 13.36
C ASP A 89 10.85 -2.31 13.87
N ALA A 90 10.10 -3.31 14.35
CA ALA A 90 10.66 -4.60 14.76
C ALA A 90 11.25 -5.42 13.60
N LEU A 91 10.88 -5.12 12.35
CA LEU A 91 11.30 -5.81 11.13
C LEU A 91 12.28 -4.96 10.30
N ALA A 92 12.44 -3.69 10.62
CA ALA A 92 13.22 -2.72 9.86
C ALA A 92 14.69 -3.12 9.60
N PRO A 93 15.42 -3.79 10.53
CA PRO A 93 16.80 -4.21 10.30
C PRO A 93 16.97 -5.14 9.08
N ASP A 94 15.95 -5.96 8.79
CA ASP A 94 15.96 -6.94 7.69
C ASP A 94 15.11 -6.49 6.49
N ALA A 95 14.51 -5.30 6.57
CA ALA A 95 13.65 -4.77 5.53
C ALA A 95 14.46 -4.27 4.32
N ALA A 96 13.98 -4.54 3.11
CA ALA A 96 14.62 -4.06 1.90
C ALA A 96 14.52 -2.53 1.76
N PRO A 97 15.36 -1.91 0.89
CA PRO A 97 15.45 -0.45 0.80
C PRO A 97 14.12 0.24 0.47
N ALA A 98 13.23 -0.41 -0.30
CA ALA A 98 11.93 0.13 -0.67
C ALA A 98 11.01 0.27 0.55
N GLU A 99 10.98 -0.73 1.42
CA GLU A 99 10.21 -0.74 2.66
C GLU A 99 10.71 0.34 3.63
N GLN A 100 12.03 0.48 3.77
CA GLN A 100 12.61 1.53 4.60
C GLN A 100 12.29 2.95 4.07
N ALA A 101 12.36 3.14 2.75
CA ALA A 101 11.97 4.39 2.10
C ALA A 101 10.49 4.70 2.31
N TYR A 102 9.62 3.70 2.17
CA TYR A 102 8.19 3.86 2.42
C TYR A 102 7.89 4.17 3.89
N ALA A 103 8.60 3.55 4.84
CA ALA A 103 8.49 3.89 6.26
C ALA A 103 8.87 5.36 6.53
N ARG A 104 10.01 5.83 6.00
CA ARG A 104 10.39 7.26 6.09
C ARG A 104 9.35 8.17 5.46
N TYR A 105 8.75 7.77 4.34
CA TYR A 105 7.66 8.49 3.70
C TYR A 105 6.42 8.60 4.60
N LEU A 106 5.94 7.51 5.19
CA LEU A 106 4.83 7.50 6.14
C LEU A 106 5.12 8.35 7.39
N MET A 107 6.39 8.44 7.79
CA MET A 107 6.87 9.27 8.89
C MET A 107 7.01 10.75 8.53
N GLY A 108 6.84 11.13 7.26
CA GLY A 108 7.01 12.50 6.79
C GLY A 108 8.48 12.94 6.69
N THR A 109 9.43 11.99 6.75
CA THR A 109 10.88 12.23 6.76
C THR A 109 11.58 11.69 5.51
N ALA A 110 10.84 11.49 4.41
CA ALA A 110 11.40 11.01 3.14
C ALA A 110 12.43 11.99 2.58
N GLN A 111 13.52 11.47 2.05
CA GLN A 111 14.55 12.24 1.36
C GLN A 111 14.34 12.19 -0.17
N PRO A 112 14.89 13.14 -0.96
CA PRO A 112 14.80 13.08 -2.42
C PRO A 112 15.27 11.75 -3.03
N ALA A 113 16.27 11.09 -2.43
CA ALA A 113 16.75 9.77 -2.84
C ALA A 113 15.72 8.64 -2.67
N ASP A 114 14.76 8.79 -1.76
CA ASP A 114 13.70 7.81 -1.52
C ASP A 114 12.68 7.79 -2.67
N ALA A 115 12.54 8.86 -3.44
CA ALA A 115 11.48 9.02 -4.44
C ALA A 115 11.44 7.86 -5.46
N ALA A 116 12.60 7.36 -5.90
CA ALA A 116 12.67 6.25 -6.86
C ALA A 116 12.24 4.90 -6.26
N LEU A 117 12.32 4.76 -4.94
CA LEU A 117 12.00 3.54 -4.20
C LEU A 117 10.53 3.47 -3.78
N LEU A 118 9.82 4.60 -3.77
CA LEU A 118 8.41 4.65 -3.39
C LEU A 118 7.51 3.99 -4.44
N PRO A 119 6.31 3.53 -4.03
CA PRO A 119 5.24 3.20 -4.97
C PRO A 119 4.98 4.38 -5.91
N GLU A 120 4.68 4.08 -7.18
CA GLU A 120 4.56 5.06 -8.26
C GLU A 120 3.68 6.27 -7.89
N ALA A 121 2.53 6.00 -7.25
CA ALA A 121 1.59 7.02 -6.81
C ALA A 121 2.23 8.08 -5.89
N HIS A 122 3.21 7.71 -5.06
CA HIS A 122 3.78 8.60 -4.05
C HIS A 122 5.08 9.29 -4.48
N ARG A 123 5.70 8.87 -5.60
CA ARG A 123 7.02 9.38 -6.01
C ARG A 123 7.04 10.89 -6.22
N GLY A 124 5.98 11.43 -6.82
CA GLY A 124 5.83 12.86 -7.12
C GLY A 124 5.66 13.77 -5.90
N LEU A 125 5.49 13.20 -4.70
CA LEU A 125 5.32 13.94 -3.45
C LEU A 125 6.62 14.14 -2.68
N VAL A 126 7.71 13.54 -3.15
CA VAL A 126 9.04 13.63 -2.54
C VAL A 126 9.95 14.41 -3.48
N GLY A 127 10.45 15.55 -3.01
CA GLY A 127 11.25 16.49 -3.81
C GLY A 127 10.74 17.94 -3.72
N GLY A 128 11.52 18.88 -4.26
CA GLY A 128 11.29 20.33 -4.08
C GLY A 128 10.25 20.98 -4.99
N ASN A 129 9.79 20.29 -6.05
CA ASN A 129 8.87 20.85 -7.06
C ASN A 129 7.47 20.21 -7.02
N ALA A 130 7.09 19.57 -5.91
CA ALA A 130 5.78 18.93 -5.81
C ALA A 130 4.67 19.99 -5.85
N ALA A 131 3.70 19.82 -6.75
CA ALA A 131 2.40 20.50 -6.70
C ALA A 131 1.42 19.58 -5.95
N PRO A 132 1.24 19.74 -4.62
CA PRO A 132 0.60 18.72 -3.78
C PRO A 132 -0.84 18.44 -4.20
N ASP A 133 -1.59 19.50 -4.54
CA ASP A 133 -2.99 19.43 -4.95
C ASP A 133 -3.15 18.57 -6.21
N ALA A 134 -2.39 18.88 -7.26
CA ALA A 134 -2.44 18.13 -8.52
C ALA A 134 -1.94 16.69 -8.36
N ALA A 135 -0.89 16.48 -7.57
CA ALA A 135 -0.33 15.16 -7.34
C ALA A 135 -1.31 14.24 -6.58
N VAL A 136 -1.97 14.75 -5.53
CA VAL A 136 -2.99 14.00 -4.79
C VAL A 136 -4.22 13.75 -5.65
N ALA A 137 -4.74 14.76 -6.34
CA ALA A 137 -5.92 14.62 -7.21
C ALA A 137 -5.73 13.63 -8.37
N ALA A 138 -4.50 13.46 -8.86
CA ALA A 138 -4.19 12.53 -9.94
C ALA A 138 -4.13 11.04 -9.51
N MET A 139 -4.06 10.75 -8.21
CA MET A 139 -4.03 9.37 -7.73
C MET A 139 -5.40 8.71 -7.91
N LYS A 140 -5.43 7.46 -8.38
CA LYS A 140 -6.69 6.74 -8.64
C LYS A 140 -7.17 5.91 -7.46
N ASP A 141 -6.23 5.45 -6.65
CA ASP A 141 -6.52 4.65 -5.47
C ASP A 141 -6.86 5.57 -4.28
N PRO A 142 -8.07 5.50 -3.70
CA PRO A 142 -8.49 6.37 -2.60
C PRO A 142 -7.63 6.24 -1.35
N LEU A 143 -7.18 5.03 -1.01
CA LEU A 143 -6.30 4.85 0.14
C LEU A 143 -4.97 5.55 -0.10
N SER A 144 -4.38 5.40 -1.29
CA SER A 144 -3.16 6.11 -1.68
C SER A 144 -3.33 7.63 -1.63
N GLN A 145 -4.49 8.17 -2.04
CA GLN A 145 -4.83 9.59 -1.89
C GLN A 145 -4.82 10.04 -0.43
N LEU A 146 -5.48 9.30 0.46
CA LEU A 146 -5.54 9.63 1.89
C LEU A 146 -4.19 9.49 2.58
N VAL A 147 -3.41 8.45 2.25
CA VAL A 147 -2.03 8.30 2.73
C VAL A 147 -1.19 9.50 2.31
N ALA A 148 -1.29 9.91 1.05
CA ALA A 148 -0.59 11.09 0.55
C ALA A 148 -0.98 12.37 1.28
N ALA A 149 -2.28 12.60 1.48
CA ALA A 149 -2.78 13.75 2.24
C ALA A 149 -2.29 13.72 3.70
N GLY A 150 -2.32 12.56 4.35
CA GLY A 150 -1.81 12.37 5.71
C GLY A 150 -0.31 12.65 5.83
N VAL A 151 0.50 12.19 4.88
CA VAL A 151 1.95 12.49 4.84
C VAL A 151 2.22 13.97 4.61
N LEU A 152 1.47 14.61 3.71
CA LEU A 152 1.58 16.05 3.47
C LEU A 152 1.22 16.84 4.73
N LEU A 153 0.16 16.44 5.46
CA LEU A 153 -0.23 17.07 6.71
C LEU A 153 0.85 16.89 7.78
N ARG A 154 1.32 15.65 7.97
CA ARG A 154 2.38 15.30 8.93
C ARG A 154 3.68 16.08 8.69
N SER A 155 4.02 16.33 7.43
CA SER A 155 5.21 17.10 7.04
C SER A 155 5.00 18.60 6.91
N GLY A 156 3.82 19.13 7.29
CA GLY A 156 3.51 20.56 7.24
C GLY A 156 3.36 21.13 5.83
N ARG A 157 3.10 20.27 4.84
CA ARG A 157 3.00 20.61 3.40
C ARG A 157 1.58 20.47 2.83
N ALA A 158 0.59 20.12 3.67
CA ALA A 158 -0.80 20.06 3.24
C ALA A 158 -1.33 21.45 2.91
N THR A 159 -1.99 21.58 1.78
CA THR A 159 -2.71 22.78 1.35
C THR A 159 -4.21 22.62 1.64
N PRO A 160 -5.01 23.70 1.61
CA PRO A 160 -6.46 23.58 1.68
C PRO A 160 -7.06 22.67 0.60
N GLY A 161 -6.49 22.66 -0.62
CA GLY A 161 -6.93 21.80 -1.72
C GLY A 161 -6.71 20.31 -1.45
N VAL A 162 -5.54 19.96 -0.88
CA VAL A 162 -5.25 18.59 -0.43
C VAL A 162 -6.24 18.14 0.65
N LEU A 163 -6.54 19.01 1.62
CA LEU A 163 -7.48 18.67 2.69
C LEU A 163 -8.91 18.50 2.16
N ALA A 164 -9.36 19.37 1.26
CA ALA A 164 -10.67 19.24 0.61
C ALA A 164 -10.79 17.91 -0.15
N THR A 165 -9.77 17.57 -0.96
CA THR A 165 -9.73 16.30 -1.69
C THR A 165 -9.75 15.10 -0.73
N ALA A 166 -9.01 15.15 0.37
CA ALA A 166 -9.01 14.07 1.36
C ALA A 166 -10.38 13.88 2.03
N VAL A 167 -11.06 14.97 2.39
CA VAL A 167 -12.42 14.93 2.97
C VAL A 167 -13.42 14.35 1.97
N ASP A 168 -13.37 14.79 0.71
CA ASP A 168 -14.26 14.28 -0.34
C ASP A 168 -14.02 12.78 -0.60
N THR A 169 -12.75 12.37 -0.67
CA THR A 169 -12.36 10.97 -0.88
C THR A 169 -12.85 10.09 0.27
N ALA A 170 -12.59 10.46 1.53
CA ALA A 170 -13.03 9.69 2.69
C ALA A 170 -14.57 9.61 2.77
N SER A 171 -15.25 10.75 2.64
CA SER A 171 -16.72 10.82 2.72
C SER A 171 -17.41 10.01 1.62
N SER A 172 -16.86 9.97 0.41
CA SER A 172 -17.41 9.16 -0.70
C SER A 172 -17.32 7.65 -0.47
N ARG A 173 -16.45 7.22 0.45
CA ARG A 173 -16.21 5.82 0.81
C ARG A 173 -16.83 5.42 2.14
N GLY A 174 -17.25 6.38 2.97
CA GLY A 174 -17.71 6.12 4.34
C GLY A 174 -16.56 5.90 5.32
N TRP A 175 -15.39 6.48 5.04
CA TRP A 175 -14.20 6.48 5.89
C TRP A 175 -14.08 7.79 6.70
#